data_AF-A0AAN6VGB7-F1
#
_entry.id   AF-A0AAN6VGB7-F1
#
_cell.length_a   1.000
_cell.length_b   1.000
_cell.length_c   1.000
_cell.angle_alpha   90.00
_cell.angle_beta   90.00
_cell.angle_gamma   90.00
#
_symmetry.space_group_name_H-M   'P 1'
#
loop_
_entity.id
_entity.type
_entity.pdbx_description
1 polymer ?
#
loop_
_entity_poly.entity_id
_entity_poly.type
_entity_poly.pdbx_seq_one_letter_code
_entity_poly.pdbx_strand_id
1 'polypeptide(L)'
;MSLLAASRTAPSVSLSQRSDVISTLYPLVNSAVQFQQLVGSAAFHLFVRTYFAATIVATASLWASKSIAWRTLLASRIVAARAFFLSKRIAWTAWDCKRSRRFRKRLEFELFVLLLGPSGNALLLALFWPGWLMLACLGWGLWQLTG
;
A
#
# COMPACT_ATOMS: atom_id res chain seq x y z
N MET A 1 74.72 -66.36 -4.64
CA MET A 1 74.84 -65.66 -3.33
C MET A 1 74.64 -64.18 -3.57
N SER A 2 73.98 -63.52 -2.61
CA SER A 2 73.36 -62.18 -2.68
C SER A 2 71.93 -62.18 -3.22
N LEU A 3 70.98 -61.88 -2.34
CA LEU A 3 69.92 -60.87 -2.52
C LEU A 3 69.15 -60.68 -1.18
N LEU A 4 69.36 -59.51 -0.57
CA LEU A 4 68.39 -58.69 0.18
C LEU A 4 67.66 -59.30 1.39
N ALA A 5 68.26 -59.14 2.57
CA ALA A 5 67.50 -59.04 3.81
C ALA A 5 66.85 -57.65 3.89
N ALA A 6 65.66 -57.50 3.29
CA ALA A 6 64.83 -56.31 3.44
C ALA A 6 64.10 -56.37 4.79
N SER A 7 64.50 -55.47 5.69
CA SER A 7 63.83 -55.20 6.97
C SER A 7 62.36 -54.83 6.74
N ARG A 8 61.44 -55.72 7.12
CA ARG A 8 60.00 -55.43 7.26
C ARG A 8 59.73 -55.04 8.71
N THR A 9 59.87 -53.77 9.04
CA THR A 9 59.26 -53.23 10.26
C THR A 9 57.76 -53.09 10.03
N ALA A 10 56.98 -53.91 10.73
CA ALA A 10 55.53 -53.90 10.72
C ALA A 10 54.99 -52.53 11.21
N PRO A 11 54.03 -51.90 10.51
CA PRO A 11 53.36 -50.68 10.95
C PRO A 11 52.28 -51.02 11.98
N SER A 12 52.64 -51.61 13.12
CA SER A 12 51.68 -51.97 14.18
C SER A 12 51.58 -50.89 15.27
N VAL A 13 52.59 -50.03 15.41
CA VAL A 13 52.67 -49.06 16.51
C VAL A 13 51.74 -47.85 16.31
N SER A 14 51.52 -47.42 15.07
CA SER A 14 50.66 -46.26 14.76
C SER A 14 49.15 -46.56 14.82
N LEU A 15 48.75 -47.82 14.66
CA LEU A 15 47.34 -48.24 14.75
C LEU A 15 46.86 -48.35 16.21
N SER A 16 47.68 -48.87 17.12
CA SER A 16 47.33 -48.98 18.54
C SER A 16 47.20 -47.60 19.21
N GLN A 17 48.11 -46.68 18.90
CA GLN A 17 48.09 -45.31 19.45
C GLN A 17 46.87 -44.51 18.95
N ARG A 18 46.44 -44.74 17.70
CA ARG A 18 45.22 -44.14 17.16
C ARG A 18 43.96 -44.69 17.84
N SER A 19 43.95 -45.98 18.20
CA SER A 19 42.84 -46.62 18.92
C SER A 19 42.67 -46.04 20.34
N ASP A 20 43.76 -45.79 21.07
CA ASP A 20 43.70 -45.21 22.43
C ASP A 20 43.27 -43.74 22.45
N VAL A 21 43.66 -42.97 21.44
CA VAL A 21 43.20 -41.58 21.29
C VAL A 21 41.73 -41.54 20.88
N ILE A 22 41.28 -42.48 20.05
CA ILE A 22 39.86 -42.59 19.66
C ILE A 22 39.01 -43.05 20.86
N SER A 23 39.49 -44.00 21.68
CA SER A 23 38.74 -44.50 22.84
C SER A 23 38.58 -43.46 23.96
N THR A 24 39.57 -42.58 24.13
CA THR A 24 39.52 -41.47 25.11
C THR A 24 38.71 -40.27 24.62
N LEU A 25 38.70 -39.99 23.31
CA LEU A 25 37.89 -38.92 22.72
C LEU A 25 36.42 -39.31 22.53
N TYR A 26 36.11 -40.59 22.35
CA TYR A 26 34.75 -41.10 22.16
C TYR A 26 33.74 -40.63 23.24
N PRO A 27 34.01 -40.75 24.56
CA PRO A 27 33.08 -40.26 25.58
C PRO A 27 32.89 -38.74 25.52
N LEU A 28 33.94 -37.99 25.22
CA LEU A 28 33.89 -36.53 25.14
C LEU A 28 33.06 -36.07 23.94
N VAL A 29 33.23 -36.72 22.79
CA VAL A 29 32.45 -36.49 21.57
C VAL A 29 30.99 -36.90 21.78
N ASN A 30 30.74 -38.04 22.44
CA ASN A 30 29.38 -38.49 22.72
C ASN A 30 28.63 -37.51 23.66
N SER A 31 29.30 -36.99 24.69
CA SER A 31 28.73 -35.94 25.55
C SER A 31 28.47 -34.64 24.77
N ALA A 32 29.41 -34.20 23.91
CA ALA A 32 29.22 -33.02 23.08
C ALA A 32 28.03 -33.16 22.12
N VAL A 33 27.86 -34.36 21.52
CA VAL A 33 26.72 -34.67 20.66
C VAL A 33 25.41 -34.63 21.44
N GLN A 34 25.36 -35.17 22.66
CA GLN A 34 24.17 -35.10 23.52
C GLN A 34 23.81 -33.64 23.88
N PHE A 35 24.78 -32.80 24.23
CA PHE A 35 24.53 -31.38 24.46
C PHE A 35 24.04 -30.67 23.20
N GLN A 36 24.62 -30.97 22.04
CA GLN A 36 24.18 -30.41 20.76
C GLN A 36 22.74 -30.84 20.41
N GLN A 37 22.35 -32.07 20.73
CA GLN A 37 20.97 -32.56 20.55
C GLN A 37 19.98 -31.88 21.50
N LEU A 38 20.35 -31.67 22.76
CA LEU A 38 19.52 -30.95 23.74
C LEU A 38 19.35 -29.47 23.37
N VAL A 39 20.44 -28.80 22.97
CA VAL A 39 20.40 -27.41 22.49
C VAL A 39 19.58 -27.32 21.20
N GLY A 40 19.75 -28.27 20.28
CA GLY A 40 18.99 -28.33 19.03
C GLY A 40 17.48 -28.51 19.27
N SER A 41 17.08 -29.40 20.18
CA SER A 41 15.67 -29.62 20.49
C SER A 41 15.05 -28.44 21.22
N ALA A 42 15.76 -27.83 22.16
CA ALA A 42 15.31 -26.62 22.86
C ALA A 42 15.18 -25.43 21.89
N ALA A 43 16.16 -25.24 21.00
CA ALA A 43 16.12 -24.20 19.97
C ALA A 43 14.95 -24.42 19.00
N PHE A 44 14.69 -25.66 18.58
CA PHE A 44 13.55 -25.99 17.74
C PHE A 44 12.22 -25.67 18.43
N HIS A 45 12.07 -26.06 19.71
CA HIS A 45 10.87 -25.72 20.48
C HIS A 45 10.66 -24.22 20.64
N LEU A 46 11.73 -23.46 20.90
CA LEU A 46 11.66 -22.01 20.98
C LEU A 46 11.29 -21.40 19.62
N PHE A 47 11.88 -21.87 18.53
CA PHE A 47 11.61 -21.38 17.18
C PHE A 47 10.15 -21.63 16.76
N VAL A 48 9.64 -22.83 17.01
CA VAL A 48 8.24 -23.15 16.73
C VAL A 48 7.31 -22.27 17.55
N ARG A 49 7.59 -22.09 18.85
CA ARG A 49 6.77 -21.26 19.74
C ARG A 49 6.78 -19.78 19.34
N THR A 50 7.95 -19.22 19.02
CA THR A 50 8.06 -17.82 18.58
C THR A 50 7.41 -17.61 17.22
N TYR A 51 7.52 -18.58 16.30
CA TYR A 51 6.84 -18.54 15.01
C TYR A 51 5.31 -18.55 15.16
N PHE A 52 4.76 -19.44 16.01
CA PHE A 52 3.33 -19.44 16.29
C PHE A 52 2.87 -18.15 16.99
N ALA A 53 3.64 -17.65 17.97
CA ALA A 53 3.32 -16.39 18.62
C ALA A 53 3.35 -15.21 17.62
N ALA A 54 4.36 -15.15 16.75
CA ALA A 54 4.49 -14.10 15.74
C ALA A 54 3.35 -14.15 14.71
N THR A 55 2.93 -15.33 14.28
CA THR A 55 1.81 -15.48 13.34
C THR A 55 0.47 -15.11 13.98
N ILE A 56 0.24 -15.45 15.24
CA ILE A 56 -0.95 -15.01 15.99
C ILE A 56 -0.96 -13.48 16.14
N VAL A 57 0.16 -12.88 16.53
CA VAL A 57 0.26 -11.42 16.68
C VAL A 57 0.08 -10.72 15.33
N ALA A 58 0.68 -11.23 14.26
CA ALA A 58 0.54 -10.67 12.91
C ALA A 58 -0.88 -10.78 12.37
N THR A 59 -1.55 -11.91 12.58
CA THR A 59 -2.95 -12.07 12.17
C THR A 59 -3.86 -11.16 13.00
N ALA A 60 -3.70 -11.13 14.32
CA ALA A 60 -4.47 -10.24 15.19
C ALA A 60 -4.29 -8.76 14.83
N SER A 61 -3.06 -8.32 14.53
CA SER A 61 -2.78 -6.94 14.13
C SER A 61 -3.42 -6.60 12.77
N LEU A 62 -3.42 -7.53 11.80
CA LEU A 62 -4.11 -7.35 10.53
C LEU A 62 -5.63 -7.23 10.72
N TRP A 63 -6.24 -8.05 11.57
CA TRP A 63 -7.66 -7.96 11.90
C TRP A 63 -8.00 -6.65 12.61
N ALA A 64 -7.18 -6.25 13.58
CA ALA A 64 -7.33 -4.97 14.27
C ALA A 64 -7.24 -3.80 13.28
N SER A 65 -6.23 -3.79 12.41
CA SER A 65 -6.04 -2.76 11.39
C SER A 65 -7.22 -2.69 10.42
N LYS A 66 -7.72 -3.84 9.95
CA LYS A 66 -8.92 -3.88 9.10
C LYS A 66 -10.15 -3.33 9.81
N SER A 67 -10.33 -3.64 11.09
CA SER A 67 -11.47 -3.13 11.87
C SER A 67 -11.41 -1.61 12.05
N ILE A 68 -10.21 -1.06 12.29
CA ILE A 68 -9.98 0.39 12.42
C ILE A 68 -10.19 1.08 11.08
N ALA A 69 -9.66 0.52 9.99
CA ALA A 69 -9.88 1.03 8.64
C ALA A 69 -11.38 1.07 8.29
N TRP A 70 -12.13 0.02 8.62
CA TRP A 70 -13.57 0.00 8.37
C TRP A 70 -14.33 1.05 9.18
N ARG A 71 -14.00 1.20 10.47
CA ARG A 71 -14.59 2.21 11.35
C ARG A 71 -14.29 3.62 10.88
N THR A 72 -13.05 3.90 10.48
CA THR A 72 -12.64 5.22 9.97
C THR A 72 -13.31 5.53 8.64
N LEU A 73 -13.45 4.55 7.74
CA LEU A 73 -14.23 4.70 6.50
C LEU A 73 -15.69 5.03 6.79
N LEU A 74 -16.36 4.30 7.67
CA LEU A 74 -17.75 4.59 8.05
C LEU A 74 -17.90 5.97 8.69
N ALA A 75 -17.01 6.33 9.62
CA ALA A 75 -17.00 7.65 10.24
C ALA A 75 -16.80 8.76 9.20
N SER A 76 -15.85 8.60 8.28
CA SER A 76 -15.58 9.58 7.22
C SER A 76 -16.79 9.78 6.30
N ARG A 77 -17.51 8.70 5.96
CA ARG A 77 -18.74 8.76 5.15
C ARG A 77 -19.84 9.54 5.86
N ILE A 78 -20.03 9.30 7.16
CA ILE A 78 -21.02 10.02 7.97
C ILE A 78 -20.66 11.50 8.07
N VAL A 79 -19.39 11.81 8.32
CA VAL A 79 -18.90 13.20 8.39
C VAL A 79 -19.07 13.90 7.04
N ALA A 80 -18.69 13.27 5.93
CA ALA A 80 -18.84 13.82 4.59
C ALA A 80 -20.32 14.07 4.24
N ALA A 81 -21.21 13.12 4.55
CA ALA A 81 -22.65 13.29 4.34
C ALA A 81 -23.20 14.46 5.16
N ARG A 82 -22.84 14.54 6.45
CA ARG A 82 -23.25 15.67 7.31
C ARG A 82 -22.71 17.00 6.80
N ALA A 83 -21.44 17.05 6.38
CA ALA A 83 -20.83 18.25 5.81
C ALA A 83 -21.57 18.70 4.55
N PHE A 84 -21.96 17.76 3.67
CA PHE A 84 -22.75 18.06 2.48
C PHE A 84 -24.16 18.57 2.83
N PHE A 85 -24.83 17.97 3.81
CA PHE A 85 -26.14 18.45 4.26
C PHE A 85 -26.04 19.85 4.89
N LEU A 86 -25.02 20.10 5.72
CA LEU A 86 -24.78 21.42 6.31
C LEU A 86 -24.43 22.44 5.23
N SER A 87 -23.56 22.11 4.28
CA SER A 87 -23.18 23.03 3.21
C SER A 87 -24.38 23.38 2.33
N LYS A 88 -25.21 22.40 1.97
CA LYS A 88 -26.46 22.63 1.24
C LYS A 88 -27.40 23.53 2.04
N ARG A 89 -27.55 23.30 3.35
CA ARG A 89 -28.38 24.13 4.21
C ARG A 89 -27.86 25.56 4.31
N ILE A 90 -26.55 25.73 4.50
CA ILE A 90 -25.90 27.05 4.55
C ILE A 90 -26.06 27.77 3.22
N ALA A 91 -25.80 27.08 2.10
CA ALA A 91 -26.00 27.62 0.76
C ALA A 91 -27.46 28.03 0.54
N TRP A 92 -28.42 27.22 0.98
CA TRP A 92 -29.84 27.56 0.90
C TRP A 92 -30.21 28.77 1.77
N THR A 93 -29.68 28.85 3.00
CA THR A 93 -29.92 30.00 3.88
C THR A 93 -29.27 31.27 3.32
N ALA A 94 -28.06 31.18 2.77
CA ALA A 94 -27.39 32.29 2.11
C ALA A 94 -28.15 32.72 0.84
N TRP A 95 -28.68 31.74 0.10
CA TRP A 95 -29.52 31.96 -1.06
C TRP A 95 -30.83 32.65 -0.67
N ASP A 96 -31.46 32.31 0.46
CA ASP A 96 -32.75 32.88 0.88
C ASP A 96 -32.63 34.25 1.58
N CYS A 97 -31.41 34.72 1.85
CA CYS A 97 -31.18 36.02 2.47
C CYS A 97 -31.72 37.18 1.62
N LYS A 98 -32.19 38.25 2.29
CA LYS A 98 -32.70 39.48 1.64
C LYS A 98 -31.71 40.08 0.64
N ARG A 99 -30.40 39.97 0.92
CA ARG A 99 -29.33 40.44 0.02
C ARG A 99 -29.27 39.63 -1.27
N SER A 100 -29.38 38.31 -1.20
CA SER A 100 -29.46 37.43 -2.38
C SER A 100 -30.72 37.70 -3.19
N ARG A 101 -31.89 37.89 -2.55
CA ARG A 101 -33.13 38.25 -3.27
C ARG A 101 -33.01 39.59 -4.03
N ARG A 102 -32.34 40.59 -3.44
CA ARG A 102 -32.04 41.86 -4.13
C ARG A 102 -31.06 41.66 -5.29
N PHE A 103 -30.04 40.82 -5.08
CA PHE A 103 -29.08 40.49 -6.12
C PHE A 103 -29.75 39.76 -7.30
N ARG A 104 -30.69 38.85 -7.05
CA ARG A 104 -31.48 38.19 -8.11
C ARG A 104 -32.30 39.17 -8.92
N LYS A 105 -33.07 40.06 -8.27
CA LYS A 105 -33.83 41.09 -8.99
C LYS A 105 -32.93 42.03 -9.79
N ARG A 106 -31.74 42.34 -9.28
CA ARG A 106 -30.75 43.15 -9.99
C ARG A 106 -30.15 42.40 -11.18
N LEU A 107 -29.81 41.13 -11.02
CA LEU A 107 -29.34 40.27 -12.11
C LEU A 107 -30.41 40.07 -13.17
N GLU A 108 -31.66 39.84 -12.79
CA GLU A 108 -32.80 39.74 -13.71
C GLU A 108 -32.93 41.05 -14.49
N PHE A 109 -32.93 42.20 -13.80
CA PHE A 109 -32.99 43.51 -14.45
C PHE A 109 -31.79 43.74 -15.38
N GLU A 110 -30.57 43.46 -14.93
CA GLU A 110 -29.36 43.58 -15.75
C GLU A 110 -29.40 42.63 -16.94
N LEU A 111 -29.92 41.41 -16.80
CA LEU A 111 -30.14 40.47 -17.91
C LEU A 111 -31.19 40.98 -18.89
N PHE A 112 -32.33 41.49 -18.42
CA PHE A 112 -33.36 42.06 -19.29
C PHE A 112 -32.84 43.29 -20.01
N VAL A 113 -32.11 44.18 -19.33
CA VAL A 113 -31.47 45.34 -19.95
C VAL A 113 -30.37 44.92 -20.92
N LEU A 114 -29.60 43.87 -20.60
CA LEU A 114 -28.57 43.34 -21.47
C LEU A 114 -29.18 42.72 -22.73
N LEU A 115 -30.28 41.97 -22.63
CA LEU A 115 -30.95 41.32 -23.77
C LEU A 115 -31.86 42.26 -24.60
N LEU A 116 -32.62 43.16 -23.95
CA LEU A 116 -33.53 44.10 -24.64
C LEU A 116 -32.86 45.44 -24.96
N GLY A 117 -31.75 45.77 -24.31
CA GLY A 117 -30.99 46.97 -24.59
C GLY A 117 -30.31 46.92 -25.96
N PRO A 118 -29.77 48.06 -26.42
CA PRO A 118 -29.15 48.18 -27.74
C PRO A 118 -27.98 47.20 -27.96
N SER A 119 -27.35 46.70 -26.89
CA SER A 119 -26.29 45.68 -26.95
C SER A 119 -26.78 44.23 -26.98
N GLY A 120 -28.06 43.96 -26.67
CA GLY A 120 -28.58 42.60 -26.54
C GLY A 120 -28.70 41.87 -27.87
N ASN A 121 -29.01 42.62 -28.92
CA ASN A 121 -29.00 42.10 -30.26
C ASN A 121 -27.58 41.69 -30.68
N ALA A 122 -26.55 42.45 -30.30
CA ALA A 122 -25.16 42.09 -30.55
C ALA A 122 -24.71 40.86 -29.75
N LEU A 123 -25.18 40.70 -28.51
CA LEU A 123 -24.93 39.51 -27.69
C LEU A 123 -25.61 38.25 -28.22
N LEU A 124 -26.89 38.35 -28.62
CA LEU A 124 -27.62 37.27 -29.27
C LEU A 124 -26.97 36.91 -30.60
N LEU A 125 -26.59 37.89 -31.41
CA LEU A 125 -25.92 37.68 -32.68
C LEU A 125 -24.53 37.06 -32.49
N ALA A 126 -23.79 37.46 -31.45
CA ALA A 126 -22.50 36.86 -31.10
C ALA A 126 -22.66 35.42 -30.58
N LEU A 127 -23.68 35.13 -29.76
CA LEU A 127 -23.90 33.80 -29.19
C LEU A 127 -24.45 32.82 -30.23
N PHE A 128 -25.40 33.26 -31.05
CA PHE A 128 -25.94 32.51 -32.19
C PHE A 128 -25.14 32.74 -33.48
N TRP A 129 -23.94 33.31 -33.37
CA TRP A 129 -23.09 33.54 -34.52
C TRP A 129 -22.73 32.18 -35.14
N PRO A 130 -23.05 31.92 -36.42
CA PRO A 130 -22.81 30.62 -37.05
C PRO A 130 -21.33 30.23 -37.09
N GLY A 131 -20.43 31.20 -36.93
CA GLY A 131 -18.98 30.97 -36.81
C GLY A 131 -18.55 30.09 -35.62
N TRP A 132 -19.35 29.93 -34.55
CA TRP A 132 -19.04 28.97 -33.49
C TRP A 132 -19.09 27.53 -33.98
N LEU A 133 -20.06 27.22 -34.86
CA LEU A 133 -20.17 25.89 -35.48
C LEU A 133 -18.98 25.63 -36.42
N MET A 134 -18.55 26.64 -37.17
CA MET A 134 -17.34 26.57 -37.99
C MET A 134 -16.08 26.36 -37.15
N LEU A 135 -15.90 27.11 -36.05
CA LEU A 135 -14.78 26.93 -35.11
C LEU A 135 -14.80 25.54 -34.45
N ALA A 136 -15.98 25.05 -34.06
CA ALA A 136 -16.14 23.72 -33.49
C ALA A 136 -15.81 22.62 -34.52
N CYS A 137 -16.25 22.77 -35.77
CA CYS A 137 -15.89 21.83 -36.85
C CYS A 137 -14.40 21.88 -37.17
N LEU A 138 -13.79 23.07 -37.19
CA LEU A 138 -12.36 23.22 -37.46
C LEU A 138 -11.53 22.60 -36.34
N GLY A 139 -11.89 22.86 -35.08
CA GLY A 139 -11.27 22.26 -33.91
C GLY A 139 -11.44 20.75 -33.86
N TRP A 140 -12.61 20.24 -34.24
CA TRP A 140 -12.85 18.80 -34.38
C TRP A 140 -11.99 18.19 -35.49
N GLY A 141 -11.88 18.83 -36.64
CA GLY A 141 -11.04 18.39 -37.75
C GLY A 141 -9.55 18.38 -37.38
N LEU A 142 -9.07 19.43 -36.71
CA LEU A 142 -7.71 19.50 -36.18
C LEU A 142 -7.46 18.40 -35.15
N TRP A 143 -8.39 18.19 -34.21
CA TRP A 143 -8.28 17.11 -33.23
C TRP A 143 -8.14 15.74 -33.88
N GLN A 144 -8.91 15.45 -34.93
CA GLN A 144 -8.84 14.18 -35.68
C GLN A 144 -7.55 14.03 -36.50
N LEU A 145 -6.86 15.12 -36.82
CA LEU A 145 -5.60 15.10 -37.56
C LEU A 145 -4.36 15.05 -36.65
N THR A 146 -4.47 15.55 -35.42
CA THR A 146 -3.36 15.62 -34.45
C THR A 146 -3.46 14.61 -33.30
N GLY A 147 -4.59 13.91 -33.16
CA GLY A 147 -4.79 12.78 -32.24
C GLY A 147 -4.72 11.45 -32.96
#